data_AF-A0A925S167-F1
#
_entry.id   AF-A0A925S167-F1
#
_cell.length_a   1.000
_cell.length_b   1.000
_cell.length_c   1.000
_cell.angle_alpha   90.00
_cell.angle_beta   90.00
_cell.angle_gamma   90.00
#
_symmetry.space_group_name_H-M   'P 1'
#
loop_
_entity.id
_entity.type
_entity.pdbx_description
1 polymer ?
#
loop_
_entity_poly.entity_id
_entity_poly.type
_entity_poly.pdbx_seq_one_letter_code
_entity_poly.pdbx_strand_id
1 'polypeptide(L)' 'MLTALTLLSALGCGLVAGIFFAFSSFIMQALARLPPAHGIAAMQSINVVVINPLFLTVFLGTAVA' A
#
# COMPACT_ATOMS: atom_id res chain seq x y z
N MET A 1 7.76 -16.53 -22.14
CA MET A 1 6.42 -16.13 -21.67
C MET A 1 6.28 -16.35 -20.16
N LEU A 2 6.61 -17.54 -19.64
CA LEU A 2 6.58 -17.83 -18.19
C LEU A 2 7.46 -16.88 -17.34
N THR A 3 8.70 -16.60 -17.77
CA THR A 3 9.64 -15.73 -17.03
C THR A 3 9.15 -14.29 -16.88
N ALA A 4 8.45 -13.76 -17.89
CA ALA A 4 7.93 -12.40 -17.84
C ALA A 4 6.77 -12.29 -16.83
N LEU A 5 5.89 -13.29 -16.79
CA LEU A 5 4.78 -13.35 -15.84
C LEU A 5 5.29 -13.51 -14.41
N THR A 6 6.26 -14.40 -14.17
CA THR A 6 6.87 -14.57 -12.84
C THR A 6 7.54 -13.29 -12.33
N LEU A 7 8.15 -12.51 -13.23
CA LEU A 7 8.82 -11.27 -12.87
C LEU A 7 7.80 -10.16 -12.55
N LEU A 8 6.70 -10.10 -13.31
CA LEU A 8 5.58 -9.19 -13.04
C LEU A 8 4.92 -9.50 -11.68
N SER A 9 4.60 -10.76 -11.40
CA SER A 9 4.00 -11.17 -10.13
C SER A 9 4.97 -10.97 -8.95
N ALA A 10 6.27 -11.23 -9.12
CA ALA A 10 7.27 -10.97 -8.08
C ALA A 10 7.38 -9.47 -7.74
N LEU A 11 7.41 -8.61 -8.75
CA LEU A 11 7.40 -7.15 -8.56
C LEU A 11 6.11 -6.71 -7.86
N GLY A 12 4.98 -7.27 -8.28
CA GLY A 12 3.69 -7.01 -7.67
C GLY A 12 3.61 -7.36 -6.20
N CYS A 13 3.95 -8.59 -5.87
CA CYS A 13 4.04 -9.08 -4.50
C CYS A 13 5.01 -8.23 -3.67
N GLY A 14 6.15 -7.83 -4.24
CA GLY A 14 7.14 -6.97 -3.57
C GLY A 14 6.59 -5.58 -3.23
N LEU A 15 5.87 -4.95 -4.17
CA LEU A 15 5.24 -3.64 -3.94
C LEU A 15 4.16 -3.74 -2.86
N VAL A 16 3.27 -4.72 -2.96
CA VAL A 16 2.19 -4.95 -1.98
C VAL A 16 2.77 -5.24 -0.60
N ALA A 17 3.76 -6.14 -0.52
CA ALA A 17 4.44 -6.46 0.74
C ALA A 17 5.14 -5.23 1.33
N GLY A 18 5.79 -4.40 0.51
CA GLY A 18 6.44 -3.16 0.95
C GLY A 18 5.45 -2.16 1.57
N ILE A 19 4.26 -2.00 0.97
CA ILE A 19 3.20 -1.13 1.49
C ILE A 19 2.73 -1.63 2.86
N PHE A 20 2.39 -2.90 2.99
CA PHE A 20 1.94 -3.48 4.26
C PHE A 20 3.04 -3.43 5.33
N PHE A 21 4.29 -3.68 4.93
CA PHE A 21 5.43 -3.61 5.82
C PHE A 21 5.63 -2.19 6.37
N ALA A 22 5.60 -1.17 5.51
CA ALA A 22 5.70 0.23 5.93
C ALA A 22 4.56 0.62 6.88
N PHE A 23 3.34 0.22 6.55
CA PHE A 23 2.16 0.50 7.38
C PHE A 23 2.27 -0.09 8.78
N SER A 24 2.64 -1.36 8.86
CA SER A 24 2.74 -2.10 10.13
C SER A 24 3.94 -1.65 10.97
N SER A 25 5.09 -1.40 10.33
CA SER A 25 6.34 -1.11 11.05
C SER A 25 6.38 0.29 11.65
N PHE A 26 6.05 1.33 10.87
CA PHE A 26 6.26 2.71 11.33
C PHE A 26 5.09 3.66 11.11
N ILE A 27 4.22 3.49 10.10
CA ILE A 27 3.14 4.45 9.83
C ILE A 27 2.10 4.43 10.97
N MET A 28 1.64 3.25 11.38
CA MET A 28 0.67 3.14 12.49
C MET A 28 1.26 3.60 13.83
N GLN A 29 2.55 3.34 14.07
CA GLN A 29 3.23 3.87 15.26
C GLN A 29 3.37 5.39 15.22
N ALA A 30 3.67 5.98 14.06
CA ALA A 30 3.76 7.43 13.90
C ALA A 30 2.39 8.10 14.11
N LEU A 31 1.32 7.53 13.55
CA LEU A 31 -0.06 7.99 13.75
C LEU A 31 -0.48 7.90 15.22
N ALA A 32 -0.08 6.83 15.93
CA ALA A 32 -0.38 6.65 17.35
C ALA A 32 0.32 7.65 18.27
N ARG A 33 1.43 8.28 17.81
CA ARG A 33 2.14 9.32 18.56
C ARG A 33 1.49 10.71 18.41
N LEU A 34 0.59 10.89 17.45
CA LEU A 34 -0.16 12.13 17.27
C LEU A 34 -1.35 12.20 18.22
N PRO A 35 -1.85 13.40 18.58
CA PRO A 35 -3.14 13.53 19.24
C PRO A 35 -4.22 12.80 18.43
N PRO A 36 -5.18 12.10 19.07
CA PRO A 36 -6.12 11.22 18.36
C PRO A 36 -6.82 11.87 17.16
N ALA A 37 -7.25 13.13 17.30
CA ALA A 37 -7.90 13.88 16.22
C ALA A 37 -6.99 14.07 14.98
N HIS A 38 -5.69 14.30 15.19
CA HIS A 38 -4.71 14.48 14.11
C HIS A 38 -4.36 13.15 13.45
N GLY A 39 -4.19 12.08 14.24
CA GLY A 39 -3.96 10.74 13.71
C GLY A 39 -5.13 10.25 12.84
N ILE A 40 -6.37 10.46 13.28
CA ILE A 40 -7.57 10.10 12.51
C ILE A 40 -7.65 10.92 11.21
N ALA A 41 -7.45 12.24 11.28
CA ALA A 41 -7.49 13.11 10.10
C ALA A 41 -6.40 12.73 9.08
N ALA A 42 -5.19 12.43 9.55
CA ALA A 42 -4.10 11.96 8.71
C ALA A 42 -4.46 10.62 8.03
N MET A 43 -4.97 9.64 8.79
CA MET A 43 -5.37 8.34 8.22
C MET A 43 -6.51 8.47 7.20
N GLN A 44 -7.49 9.34 7.45
CA GLN A 44 -8.56 9.64 6.49
C GLN A 44 -8.00 10.25 5.20
N SER A 45 -7.08 11.21 5.31
CA SER A 45 -6.42 11.81 4.14
C SER A 45 -5.63 10.78 3.33
N ILE A 46 -4.94 9.86 4.01
CA ILE A 46 -4.20 8.77 3.37
C ILE A 46 -5.18 7.86 2.62
N ASN A 47 -6.31 7.50 3.22
CA ASN A 47 -7.32 6.66 2.56
C ASN A 47 -7.88 7.33 1.30
N VAL A 48 -8.13 8.64 1.32
CA VAL A 48 -8.60 9.39 0.13
C VAL A 48 -7.54 9.39 -0.96
N VAL A 49 -6.27 9.61 -0.61
CA VAL A 49 -5.15 9.65 -1.58
C VAL A 49 -4.81 8.25 -2.12
N VAL A 50 -4.93 7.20 -1.31
CA VAL A 50 -4.68 5.80 -1.67
C VAL A 50 -5.70 5.26 -2.66
N ILE A 51 -6.95 5.75 -2.65
CA ILE A 51 -7.96 5.41 -3.65
C ILE A 51 -7.66 6.19 -4.95
N ASN A 52 -6.48 5.94 -5.52
CA ASN A 52 -6.07 6.40 -6.83
C ASN A 52 -6.21 5.23 -7.81
N PRO A 53 -6.90 5.38 -8.96
CA PRO A 53 -6.99 4.35 -9.98
C PRO A 53 -5.64 3.73 -10.37
N LEU A 54 -4.55 4.51 -10.37
CA LEU A 54 -3.20 3.97 -10.63
C LEU A 54 -2.73 3.01 -9.52
N PHE A 55 -2.95 3.36 -8.25
CA PHE A 55 -2.60 2.50 -7.12
C PHE A 55 -3.47 1.24 -7.12
N LEU A 56 -4.77 1.37 -7.40
CA LEU A 56 -5.67 0.22 -7.56
C LEU A 56 -5.26 -0.65 -8.75
N THR A 57 -4.82 -0.09 -9.88
CA THR A 57 -4.35 -0.91 -11.01
C THR A 57 -3.06 -1.67 -10.68
N VAL A 58 -2.15 -1.09 -9.90
CA VAL A 58 -0.94 -1.79 -9.47
C VAL A 58 -1.28 -2.83 -8.40
N PHE A 59 -2.11 -2.49 -7.42
CA PHE A 59 -2.49 -3.38 -6.31
C PHE A 59 -3.39 -4.54 -6.76
N LEU A 60 -4.35 -4.27 -7.64
CA LEU A 60 -5.30 -5.25 -8.16
C LEU A 60 -4.76 -5.96 -9.41
N GLY A 61 -3.99 -5.27 -10.26
CA GLY A 61 -3.36 -5.85 -11.43
C GLY A 61 -2.34 -6.94 -11.07
N THR A 62 -1.74 -6.86 -9.88
CA THR A 62 -0.87 -7.91 -9.34
C THR A 62 -1.64 -9.11 -8.79
N ALA A 63 -2.94 -8.97 -8.53
CA ALA A 63 -3.81 -10.08 -8.15
C ALA A 63 -4.32 -10.88 -9.38
N VAL A 64 -4.24 -10.28 -10.58
CA VAL A 64 -4.67 -10.90 -11.85
C VAL A 64 -3.52 -11.60 -12.58
N ALA A 65 -2.26 -11.30 -12.22
CA ALA A 65 -1.03 -11.83 -12.83
C ALA A 65 -0.57 -13.16 -12.22
#